data_AF-A0A166TN84-F1
#
_entry.id   AF-A0A166TN84-F1
#
_cell.length_a   1.000
_cell.length_b   1.000
_cell.length_c   1.000
_cell.angle_alpha   90.00
_cell.angle_beta   90.00
_cell.angle_gamma   90.00
#
_symmetry.space_group_name_H-M   'P 1'
#
loop_
_entity.id
_entity.type
_entity.pdbx_description
1 polymer ?
#
loop_
_entity_poly.entity_id
_entity_poly.type
_entity_poly.pdbx_seq_one_letter_code
_entity_poly.pdbx_strand_id
1 'polypeptide(L)'
;MGVFVLAAAVYAVLIVAGYPFVGVGAWVAICAVGVAYRHRLDRPLFDERDEMLNRIAARRTIRILGICSAIGFPAAVVLWATGYNEWPPWMRWLAIYTAGIGFLYTGLRLYTRYER
;
A
#
# COMPACT_ATOMS: atom_id res chain seq x y z
N MET A 1 8.62 8.40 3.60
CA MET A 1 8.01 7.09 3.91
C MET A 1 7.71 6.92 5.40
N GLY A 2 8.61 7.30 6.32
CA GLY A 2 8.38 7.15 7.77
C GLY A 2 7.05 7.71 8.30
N VAL A 3 6.61 8.88 7.82
CA VAL A 3 5.31 9.48 8.23
C VAL A 3 4.10 8.63 7.83
N PHE A 4 4.13 7.99 6.66
CA PHE A 4 3.05 7.10 6.22
C PHE A 4 3.03 5.77 6.98
N VAL A 5 4.21 5.26 7.35
CA VAL A 5 4.33 4.08 8.24
C VAL A 5 3.79 4.43 9.63
N LEU A 6 4.11 5.61 10.16
CA LEU A 6 3.58 6.10 11.43
C LEU A 6 2.06 6.22 11.37
N ALA A 7 1.51 6.80 10.30
CA ALA A 7 0.07 6.85 10.10
C ALA A 7 -0.54 5.45 10.19
N ALA A 8 0.09 4.44 9.58
CA ALA A 8 -0.42 3.05 9.56
C ALA A 8 -0.45 2.42 10.92
N ALA A 9 0.63 2.59 11.68
CA ALA A 9 0.73 2.12 13.04
C ALA A 9 -0.34 2.76 13.91
N VAL A 10 -0.49 4.09 13.86
CA VAL A 10 -1.50 4.83 14.64
C VAL A 10 -2.92 4.40 14.27
N TYR A 11 -3.21 4.27 12.99
CA TYR A 11 -4.50 3.78 12.50
C TYR A 11 -4.81 2.38 13.05
N ALA A 12 -3.87 1.43 12.91
CA ALA A 12 -4.05 0.07 13.37
C ALA A 12 -4.28 0.00 14.89
N VAL A 13 -3.50 0.75 15.68
CA VAL A 13 -3.65 0.82 17.14
C VAL A 13 -5.02 1.36 17.53
N LEU A 14 -5.48 2.45 16.90
CA LEU A 14 -6.78 3.06 17.23
C LEU A 14 -7.97 2.18 16.83
N ILE A 15 -7.85 1.43 15.73
CA ILE A 15 -8.85 0.45 15.33
C ILE A 15 -8.93 -0.67 16.37
N VAL A 16 -7.79 -1.24 16.80
CA VAL A 16 -7.74 -2.29 17.84
C VAL A 16 -8.25 -1.78 19.19
N ALA A 17 -8.00 -0.51 19.51
CA ALA A 17 -8.48 0.13 20.73
C ALA A 17 -9.97 0.51 20.71
N GLY A 18 -10.70 0.24 19.62
CA GLY A 18 -12.14 0.49 19.52
C GLY A 18 -12.53 1.92 19.10
N TYR A 19 -11.59 2.70 18.56
CA TYR A 19 -11.82 4.09 18.12
C TYR A 19 -11.69 4.24 16.59
N PRO A 20 -12.58 3.64 15.77
CA PRO A 20 -12.40 3.57 14.33
C PRO A 20 -12.43 4.94 13.64
N PHE A 21 -13.38 5.81 14.00
CA PHE A 21 -13.47 7.15 13.40
C PHE A 21 -12.29 8.05 13.78
N VAL A 22 -11.80 7.94 15.02
CA VAL A 22 -10.60 8.65 15.46
C VAL A 22 -9.37 8.12 14.73
N GLY A 23 -9.29 6.80 14.52
CA GLY A 23 -8.27 6.16 13.69
C GLY A 23 -8.21 6.75 12.28
N VAL A 24 -9.36 6.82 11.60
CA VAL A 24 -9.45 7.41 10.26
C VAL A 24 -9.01 8.89 10.28
N GLY A 25 -9.51 9.67 11.25
CA GLY A 25 -9.14 11.08 11.40
C GLY A 25 -7.63 11.27 11.59
N ALA A 26 -7.02 10.48 12.47
CA ALA A 26 -5.58 10.51 12.73
C ALA A 26 -4.77 10.10 11.49
N TRP A 27 -5.18 9.04 10.79
CA TRP A 27 -4.54 8.61 9.55
C TRP A 27 -4.54 9.72 8.50
N VAL A 28 -5.70 10.33 8.23
CA VAL A 28 -5.84 11.43 7.26
C VAL A 28 -4.99 12.63 7.67
N ALA A 29 -5.04 13.04 8.94
CA ALA A 29 -4.26 14.17 9.44
C ALA A 29 -2.74 13.94 9.28
N ILE A 30 -2.23 12.78 9.69
CA ILE A 30 -0.80 12.46 9.59
C ILE A 30 -0.36 12.38 8.13
N CYS A 31 -1.18 11.80 7.24
CA CYS A 31 -0.91 11.76 5.80
C CYS A 31 -0.86 13.16 5.20
N ALA A 32 -1.83 14.03 5.54
CA ALA A 32 -1.89 15.40 5.07
C ALA A 32 -0.65 16.21 5.51
N VAL A 33 -0.24 16.05 6.77
CA VAL A 33 1.01 16.65 7.30
C VAL A 33 2.22 16.14 6.53
N GLY A 34 2.31 14.83 6.28
CA GLY A 34 3.41 14.24 5.51
C GLY A 34 3.51 14.78 4.08
N VAL A 35 2.37 14.96 3.40
CA VAL A 35 2.30 15.55 2.06
C VAL A 35 2.69 17.03 2.10
N ALA A 36 2.11 17.81 3.02
CA ALA A 36 2.41 19.24 3.17
C ALA A 36 3.88 19.49 3.52
N TYR A 37 4.46 18.67 4.38
CA TYR A 37 5.87 18.76 4.76
C TYR A 37 6.79 18.49 3.58
N ARG A 38 6.47 17.48 2.75
CA ARG A 38 7.25 17.14 1.56
C ARG A 38 7.22 18.24 0.50
N HIS A 39 6.10 18.95 0.35
CA HIS A 39 5.99 20.08 -0.57
C HIS A 39 6.78 21.33 -0.15
N ARG A 40 7.14 21.47 1.13
CA ARG A 40 7.88 22.64 1.64
C ARG A 40 9.40 22.46 1.69
N LEU A 41 9.91 21.26 1.42
CA LEU A 41 11.33 20.96 1.39
C LEU A 41 11.88 21.21 -0.02
N ASP A 42 12.29 22.45 -0.31
CA ASP A 42 12.92 22.86 -1.58
C ASP A 42 14.38 22.37 -1.76
N ARG A 43 14.89 21.54 -0.83
CA ARG A 43 16.25 20.98 -0.93
C ARG A 43 16.23 19.46 -1.01
N PRO A 44 16.97 18.85 -1.95
CA PRO A 44 17.19 17.41 -1.94
C PRO A 44 18.08 17.10 -0.73
N LEU A 45 17.47 16.67 0.38
CA LEU A 45 18.16 16.00 1.48
C LEU A 45 18.53 14.54 1.15
N PHE A 46 18.22 14.11 -0.08
CA PHE A 46 18.48 12.77 -0.57
C PHE A 46 19.75 12.78 -1.42
N ASP A 47 20.78 12.11 -0.89
CA ASP A 47 21.96 11.69 -1.65
C ASP A 47 21.54 10.56 -2.62
N GLU A 48 22.28 10.35 -3.72
CA GLU A 48 21.99 9.34 -4.75
C GLU A 48 21.80 7.93 -4.14
N ARG A 49 22.50 7.68 -3.02
CA ARG A 49 22.41 6.45 -2.23
C ARG A 49 20.99 6.18 -1.70
N ASP A 50 20.29 7.18 -1.19
CA ASP A 50 18.97 7.00 -0.60
C ASP A 50 17.91 6.76 -1.68
N GLU A 51 18.07 7.39 -2.84
CA GLU A 51 17.20 7.14 -3.98
C GLU A 51 17.36 5.69 -4.48
N MET A 52 18.61 5.21 -4.56
CA MET A 52 18.90 3.82 -4.90
C MET A 52 18.27 2.84 -3.90
N LEU A 53 18.44 3.08 -2.60
CA LEU A 53 17.83 2.23 -1.56
C LEU A 53 16.31 2.20 -1.65
N ASN A 54 15.67 3.37 -1.84
CA ASN A 54 14.22 3.46 -2.02
C ASN A 54 13.75 2.70 -3.27
N ARG A 55 14.48 2.81 -4.39
CA ARG A 55 14.16 2.10 -5.64
C ARG A 55 14.27 0.58 -5.47
N ILE A 56 15.29 0.10 -4.76
CA ILE A 56 15.48 -1.33 -4.46
C ILE A 56 14.36 -1.82 -3.53
N ALA A 57 14.05 -1.07 -2.47
CA ALA A 57 12.98 -1.41 -1.52
C ALA A 57 11.63 -1.49 -2.23
N ALA A 58 11.26 -0.46 -3.01
CA ALA A 58 10.01 -0.43 -3.77
C ALA A 58 9.90 -1.63 -4.74
N ARG A 59 10.96 -1.93 -5.49
CA ARG A 59 10.98 -3.07 -6.42
C ARG A 59 10.78 -4.40 -5.68
N ARG A 60 11.44 -4.59 -4.54
CA ARG A 60 11.31 -5.80 -3.72
C ARG A 60 9.90 -5.93 -3.13
N THR A 61 9.36 -4.85 -2.58
CA THR A 61 7.99 -4.83 -2.00
C THR A 61 6.95 -5.20 -3.04
N ILE A 62 6.98 -4.57 -4.24
CA ILE A 62 6.04 -4.89 -5.32
C ILE A 62 6.19 -6.35 -5.76
N ARG A 63 7.42 -6.85 -5.88
CA ARG A 63 7.68 -8.25 -6.26
C ARG A 63 7.10 -9.23 -5.24
N ILE A 64 7.37 -9.02 -3.95
CA ILE A 64 6.88 -9.89 -2.88
C ILE A 64 5.35 -9.87 -2.84
N LEU A 65 4.75 -8.67 -2.84
CA LEU A 65 3.29 -8.54 -2.85
C LEU A 65 2.67 -9.19 -4.08
N GLY A 66 3.28 -9.02 -5.26
CA GLY A 66 2.84 -9.65 -6.49
C GLY A 66 2.86 -11.18 -6.42
N ILE A 67 3.95 -11.77 -5.91
CA ILE A 67 4.07 -13.23 -5.73
C ILE A 67 3.05 -13.73 -4.71
N CYS A 68 2.95 -13.09 -3.55
CA CYS A 68 1.98 -13.46 -2.53
C CYS A 68 0.55 -13.39 -3.06
N SER A 69 0.23 -12.40 -3.89
CA SER A 69 -1.09 -12.24 -4.50
C SER A 69 -1.37 -13.29 -5.57
N ALA A 70 -0.38 -13.58 -6.42
CA ALA A 70 -0.48 -14.58 -7.48
C ALA A 70 -0.68 -16.00 -6.95
N ILE A 71 -0.26 -16.28 -5.72
CA ILE A 71 -0.48 -17.58 -5.07
C ILE A 71 -1.70 -17.54 -4.14
N GLY A 72 -1.77 -16.53 -3.27
CA GLY A 72 -2.75 -16.44 -2.19
C GLY A 72 -4.18 -16.27 -2.68
N PHE A 73 -4.43 -15.41 -3.68
CA PHE A 73 -5.80 -15.24 -4.20
C PHE A 73 -6.30 -16.48 -4.93
N PRO A 74 -5.56 -17.10 -5.87
CA PRO A 74 -6.01 -18.35 -6.49
C PRO A 74 -6.23 -19.47 -5.48
N ALA A 75 -5.34 -19.65 -4.50
CA ALA A 75 -5.51 -20.65 -3.44
C ALA A 75 -6.80 -20.40 -2.64
N ALA A 76 -7.06 -19.14 -2.26
CA ALA A 76 -8.28 -18.77 -1.56
C ALA A 76 -9.55 -18.99 -2.38
N VAL A 77 -9.51 -18.78 -3.70
CA VAL A 77 -10.64 -19.08 -4.59
C VAL A 77 -10.89 -20.58 -4.66
N VAL A 78 -9.83 -21.39 -4.77
CA VAL A 78 -9.97 -22.86 -4.79
C VAL A 78 -10.58 -23.38 -3.50
N LEU A 79 -10.08 -22.94 -2.34
CA LEU A 79 -10.62 -23.33 -1.03
C LEU A 79 -12.08 -22.92 -0.84
N TRP A 80 -12.46 -21.76 -1.38
CA TRP A 80 -13.85 -21.30 -1.36
C TRP A 80 -14.75 -22.12 -2.28
N ALA A 81 -14.32 -22.35 -3.52
CA ALA A 81 -15.10 -23.11 -4.51
C ALA A 81 -15.30 -24.58 -4.10
N THR A 82 -14.37 -25.14 -3.32
CA THR A 82 -14.42 -26.52 -2.81
C THR A 82 -15.15 -26.62 -1.47
N GLY A 83 -15.67 -25.52 -0.92
CA GLY A 83 -16.43 -25.51 0.33
C GLY A 83 -15.59 -25.69 1.61
N TYR A 84 -14.25 -25.69 1.51
CA TYR A 84 -13.37 -25.80 2.67
C TYR A 84 -13.29 -24.52 3.49
N ASN A 85 -13.59 -23.36 2.89
CA ASN A 85 -13.54 -22.08 3.60
C ASN A 85 -14.54 -21.07 3.04
N GLU A 86 -15.15 -20.26 3.91
CA GLU A 86 -15.95 -19.11 3.49
C GLU A 86 -15.07 -17.87 3.34
N TRP A 87 -15.39 -17.02 2.36
CA TRP A 87 -14.67 -15.75 2.22
C TRP A 87 -15.19 -14.72 3.23
N PRO A 88 -14.34 -14.24 4.16
CA PRO A 88 -14.73 -13.15 5.03
C PRO A 88 -15.10 -11.92 4.20
N PRO A 89 -16.08 -11.10 4.64
CA PRO A 89 -16.52 -9.93 3.88
C PRO A 89 -15.38 -8.94 3.53
N TRP A 90 -14.38 -8.80 4.40
CA TRP A 90 -13.23 -7.92 4.19
C TRP A 90 -12.28 -8.40 3.08
N MET A 91 -12.27 -9.70 2.77
CA MET A 91 -11.35 -10.29 1.81
C MET A 91 -11.61 -9.79 0.38
N ARG A 92 -12.88 -9.47 0.08
CA ARG A 92 -13.29 -8.84 -1.19
C ARG A 92 -12.63 -7.48 -1.38
N TRP A 93 -12.63 -6.65 -0.33
CA TRP A 93 -11.99 -5.33 -0.36
C TRP A 93 -10.47 -5.44 -0.50
N LEU A 94 -9.86 -6.43 0.15
CA LEU A 94 -8.44 -6.70 -0.01
C LEU A 94 -8.08 -7.10 -1.46
N ALA A 95 -8.89 -7.96 -2.09
CA ALA A 95 -8.69 -8.35 -3.48
C ALA A 95 -8.79 -7.16 -4.45
N ILE A 96 -9.82 -6.32 -4.29
CA ILE A 96 -10.01 -5.11 -5.10
C ILE A 96 -8.84 -4.14 -4.89
N TYR A 97 -8.44 -3.89 -3.64
CA TYR A 97 -7.33 -3.01 -3.32
C TYR A 97 -6.02 -3.47 -3.97
N THR A 98 -5.68 -4.76 -3.86
CA THR A 98 -4.46 -5.30 -4.45
C THR A 98 -4.51 -5.28 -5.98
N ALA A 99 -5.65 -5.61 -6.60
CA ALA A 99 -5.84 -5.45 -8.04
C ALA A 99 -5.66 -4.00 -8.48
N GLY A 100 -6.24 -3.05 -7.73
CA GLY A 100 -6.12 -1.61 -7.97
C GLY A 100 -4.67 -1.14 -7.97
N ILE A 101 -3.85 -1.59 -7.02
CA ILE A 101 -2.39 -1.29 -7.01
C ILE A 101 -1.72 -1.83 -8.28
N GLY A 102 -2.03 -3.07 -8.67
CA GLY A 102 -1.47 -3.69 -9.88
C GLY A 102 -1.84 -2.94 -11.16
N PHE A 103 -3.10 -2.54 -11.29
CA PHE A 103 -3.59 -1.72 -12.40
C PHE A 103 -2.96 -0.33 -12.41
N LEU A 104 -2.89 0.33 -11.26
CA LEU A 104 -2.26 1.66 -11.14
C LEU A 104 -0.79 1.60 -11.55
N TYR A 105 -0.04 0.61 -11.04
CA TYR A 105 1.36 0.42 -11.41
C TYR A 105 1.52 0.17 -12.91
N THR A 106 0.69 -0.71 -13.49
CA THR A 106 0.73 -1.04 -14.91
C THR A 106 0.38 0.17 -15.78
N GLY A 107 -0.66 0.92 -15.40
CA GLY A 107 -1.08 2.15 -16.07
C GLY A 107 0.02 3.21 -16.06
N LEU A 108 0.61 3.50 -14.90
CA LEU A 108 1.73 4.45 -14.78
C LEU A 108 2.96 3.99 -15.56
N ARG A 109 3.27 2.69 -15.56
CA ARG A 109 4.38 2.12 -16.34
C ARG A 109 4.16 2.27 -17.85
N LEU A 110 2.93 2.08 -18.32
CA LEU A 110 2.59 2.28 -19.72
C LEU A 110 2.67 3.77 -20.08
N TYR A 111 2.06 4.64 -19.26
CA TYR A 111 2.06 6.08 -19.45
C TYR A 111 3.50 6.64 -19.57
N THR A 112 4.36 6.33 -18.61
CA THR A 112 5.78 6.74 -18.62
C THR A 112 6.59 6.18 -19.79
N ARG A 113 6.13 5.10 -20.43
CA ARG A 113 6.77 4.56 -21.65
C ARG A 113 6.41 5.37 -22.90
N TYR A 114 5.22 5.98 -22.94
CA TYR A 114 4.74 6.79 -24.07
C TYR A 114 5.13 8.28 -23.96
N GLU A 115 5.51 8.76 -22.78
CA GLU A 115 6.08 10.11 -22.58
C GLU A 115 7.55 10.25 -23.04
N ARG A 116 8.19 9.16 -23.47
CA ARG A 116 9.52 9.15 -24.11
C ARG A 116 9.38 9.10 -25.62
#